data_AF-A0A367YNL9-F1
#
_entry.id   AF-A0A367YNL9-F1
#
_cell.length_a   1.000
_cell.length_b   1.000
_cell.length_c   1.000
_cell.angle_alpha   90.00
_cell.angle_beta   90.00
_cell.angle_gamma   90.00
#
_symmetry.space_group_name_H-M   'P 1'
#
loop_
_entity.id
_entity.type
_entity.pdbx_description
1 polymer ?
#
loop_
_entity_poly.entity_id
_entity_poly.type
_entity_poly.pdbx_seq_one_letter_code
_entity_poly.pdbx_strand_id
1 'polypeptide(L)'
;MGFPSKVQPTLTSGVAGTDMIIEFPHLNASFPTQGSEESRDAVEIQNNRAIATASSSVIGYQCPQCKSKVCNLPTLCPVCGLMLILSTHLARSYHHLVPLAQFKEVPVAPVYDSEFCFGCQLRFPEGVKEGTHKGSLESMTSSRYRCLRCKQSFCINCDVFVHEVLHTCPGCENR
;
A
#
# COMPACT_ATOMS: atom_id res chain seq x y z
N MET A 1 13.11 15.17 -9.98
CA MET A 1 11.88 14.96 -9.19
C MET A 1 12.21 15.21 -7.74
N GLY A 2 11.34 15.87 -6.97
CA GLY A 2 11.52 16.13 -5.54
C GLY A 2 10.45 15.45 -4.69
N PHE A 3 10.84 14.92 -3.52
CA PHE A 3 9.93 14.35 -2.53
C PHE A 3 9.53 15.42 -1.53
N PRO A 4 8.28 15.92 -1.56
CA PRO A 4 7.83 16.93 -0.62
C PRO A 4 7.48 16.31 0.75
N SER A 5 7.66 17.10 1.81
CA SER A 5 7.23 16.72 3.16
C SER A 5 5.75 17.01 3.36
N LYS A 6 5.01 16.10 4.01
CA LYS A 6 3.63 16.34 4.43
C LYS A 6 3.64 17.36 5.55
N VAL A 7 2.89 18.44 5.38
CA VAL A 7 2.63 19.45 6.41
C VAL A 7 1.19 19.25 6.86
N GLN A 8 1.03 18.87 8.12
CA GLN A 8 -0.27 18.75 8.77
C GLN A 8 -0.29 19.80 9.89
N PRO A 9 -1.35 20.62 9.99
CA PRO A 9 -1.48 21.55 11.10
C PRO A 9 -1.53 20.74 12.41
N THR A 10 -0.75 21.15 13.40
CA THR A 10 -0.92 20.69 14.78
C THR A 10 -2.25 21.27 15.27
N LEU A 11 -3.32 20.48 15.29
CA LEU A 11 -4.57 20.89 15.93
C LEU A 11 -4.36 20.87 17.44
N THR A 12 -4.01 22.02 18.02
CA THR A 12 -4.15 22.25 19.46
C THR A 12 -5.59 22.66 19.73
N SER A 13 -6.46 21.70 20.02
CA SER A 13 -7.80 21.99 20.54
C SER A 13 -7.70 22.23 22.05
N GLY A 14 -7.61 23.50 22.46
CA GLY A 14 -7.74 23.87 23.86
C GLY A 14 -9.22 23.89 24.26
N VAL A 15 -9.69 22.87 24.97
CA VAL A 15 -10.90 22.99 25.79
C VAL A 15 -10.46 23.55 27.14
N ALA A 16 -11.13 24.60 27.59
CA ALA A 16 -10.83 25.35 28.81
C ALA A 16 -10.27 24.46 29.95
N GLY A 17 -9.00 24.66 30.29
CA GLY A 17 -8.48 24.46 31.64
C GLY A 17 -7.62 23.23 31.97
N THR A 18 -7.36 22.30 31.05
CA THR A 18 -6.39 21.22 31.31
C THR A 18 -5.63 20.86 30.04
N ASP A 19 -4.31 21.07 30.04
CA ASP A 19 -3.40 20.64 28.99
C ASP A 19 -3.35 19.11 28.94
N MET A 20 -4.22 18.50 28.15
CA MET A 20 -4.08 17.12 27.71
C MET A 20 -3.59 17.10 26.27
N ILE A 21 -2.35 16.63 26.08
CA ILE A 21 -1.77 16.30 24.79
C ILE A 21 -2.54 15.09 24.26
N ILE A 22 -3.56 15.30 23.44
CA ILE A 22 -4.20 14.21 22.71
C ILE A 22 -3.31 13.88 21.52
N GLU A 23 -2.39 12.94 21.71
CA GLU A 23 -1.65 12.29 20.63
C GLU A 23 -2.63 11.40 19.86
N PHE A 24 -3.33 11.97 18.89
CA PHE A 24 -4.13 11.17 17.97
C PHE A 24 -3.20 10.24 17.18
N PRO A 25 -3.48 8.92 17.15
CA PRO A 25 -2.66 7.98 16.42
C PRO A 25 -2.64 8.39 14.95
N HIS A 26 -1.42 8.50 14.44
CA HIS A 26 -1.07 8.86 13.08
C HIS A 26 -1.99 8.17 12.04
N LEU A 27 -3.02 8.89 11.59
CA LEU A 27 -3.95 8.40 10.58
C LEU A 27 -3.19 8.19 9.27
N ASN A 28 -3.00 6.91 8.97
CA ASN A 28 -2.43 6.39 7.73
C ASN A 28 -3.24 6.92 6.54
N ALA A 29 -2.57 7.41 5.50
CA ALA A 29 -3.16 8.02 4.32
C ALA A 29 -3.88 7.00 3.40
N SER A 30 -4.21 5.82 3.91
CA SER A 30 -4.85 4.71 3.21
C SER A 30 -6.39 4.80 3.18
N PHE A 31 -6.99 5.81 3.81
CA PHE A 31 -8.43 6.05 3.70
C PHE A 31 -8.70 7.19 2.69
N PRO A 32 -9.36 6.91 1.55
CA PRO A 32 -9.89 7.97 0.71
C PRO A 32 -11.03 8.63 1.48
N THR A 33 -10.86 9.90 1.88
CA THR A 33 -12.00 10.69 2.33
C THR A 33 -12.95 10.81 1.15
N GLN A 34 -14.16 10.28 1.29
CA GLN A 34 -15.23 10.45 0.31
C GLN A 34 -15.35 11.94 -0.04
N GLY A 35 -15.68 12.17 -1.32
CA GLY A 35 -15.76 13.49 -1.92
C GLY A 35 -16.51 14.50 -1.05
N SER A 36 -16.00 15.71 -1.10
CA SER A 36 -16.60 16.92 -0.57
C SER A 36 -18.02 17.14 -1.11
N GLU A 37 -19.04 16.65 -0.39
CA GLU A 37 -20.43 17.10 -0.55
C GLU A 37 -20.87 18.03 0.60
N GLU A 38 -20.03 18.25 1.62
CA GLU A 38 -20.34 19.14 2.77
C GLU A 38 -19.79 20.57 2.66
N SER A 39 -19.22 20.97 1.51
CA SER A 39 -18.85 22.37 1.27
C SER A 39 -20.04 23.16 0.73
N ARG A 40 -21.07 23.34 1.55
CA ARG A 40 -22.22 24.22 1.29
C ARG A 40 -22.54 25.17 2.45
N ASP A 41 -21.56 25.50 3.27
CA ASP A 41 -21.71 26.63 4.20
C ASP A 41 -21.25 27.94 3.54
N ALA A 42 -22.17 28.90 3.59
CA ALA A 42 -22.13 30.17 2.89
C ALA A 42 -20.93 31.04 3.29
N VAL A 43 -20.34 31.71 2.30
CA VAL A 43 -19.41 32.83 2.54
C VAL A 43 -20.25 34.06 2.92
N GLU A 44 -20.35 34.36 4.21
CA GLU A 44 -20.78 35.68 4.67
C GLU A 44 -19.61 36.67 4.59
N ILE A 45 -19.80 37.74 3.80
CA ILE A 45 -18.85 38.85 3.70
C ILE A 45 -19.12 39.81 4.86
N GLN A 46 -18.27 39.82 5.89
CA GLN A 46 -18.18 40.92 6.85
C GLN A 46 -16.86 41.68 6.71
N ASN A 47 -17.01 42.98 6.42
CA ASN A 47 -15.95 43.97 6.29
C ASN A 47 -15.31 44.29 7.65
N ASN A 48 -13.98 44.44 7.63
CA ASN A 48 -13.14 45.09 8.64
C ASN A 48 -13.06 44.48 10.06
N ARG A 49 -12.09 43.59 10.26
CA ARG A 49 -11.10 43.68 11.37
C ARG A 49 -10.04 42.60 11.21
N ALA A 50 -8.78 43.03 11.21
CA ALA A 50 -7.53 42.27 11.29
C ALA A 50 -7.40 41.04 10.36
N ILE A 51 -6.32 41.02 9.58
CA ILE A 51 -5.80 39.79 8.96
C ILE A 51 -5.36 38.88 10.12
N ALA A 52 -6.31 38.22 10.78
CA ALA A 52 -6.06 36.95 11.40
C ALA A 52 -5.71 36.06 10.22
N THR A 53 -4.42 35.81 10.03
CA THR A 53 -3.92 34.78 9.15
C THR A 53 -4.73 33.54 9.48
N ALA A 54 -5.73 33.22 8.66
CA ALA A 54 -6.43 31.97 8.75
C ALA A 54 -5.33 30.93 8.71
N SER A 55 -5.05 30.32 9.86
CA SER A 55 -4.11 29.23 9.99
C SER A 55 -4.75 28.12 9.19
N SER A 56 -4.49 28.14 7.89
CA SER A 56 -5.07 27.26 6.91
C SER A 56 -4.77 25.88 7.41
N SER A 57 -5.79 25.24 7.98
CA SER A 57 -5.80 23.89 8.52
C SER A 57 -5.74 22.87 7.36
N VAL A 58 -5.19 23.29 6.23
CA VAL A 58 -5.13 22.53 5.01
C VAL A 58 -3.87 21.69 5.06
N ILE A 59 -4.08 20.39 5.17
CA ILE A 59 -3.06 19.38 4.95
C ILE A 59 -2.50 19.62 3.54
N GLY A 60 -1.18 19.78 3.43
CA GLY A 60 -0.54 20.08 2.17
C GLY A 60 0.88 19.55 2.12
N TYR A 61 1.52 19.72 0.98
CA TYR A 61 2.87 19.25 0.70
C TYR A 61 3.81 20.43 0.52
N GLN A 62 4.96 20.40 1.17
CA GLN A 62 5.95 21.46 1.06
C GLN A 62 7.01 21.11 0.01
N CYS A 63 7.21 22.00 -0.96
CA CYS A 63 8.25 21.85 -1.96
C CYS A 63 9.64 21.87 -1.29
N PRO A 64 10.53 20.89 -1.58
CA PRO A 64 11.85 20.84 -0.96
C PRO A 64 12.76 22.02 -1.36
N GLN A 65 12.58 22.58 -2.56
CA GLN A 65 13.43 23.63 -3.13
C GLN A 65 12.99 25.04 -2.72
N CYS A 66 11.74 25.44 -2.98
CA CYS A 66 11.26 26.79 -2.73
C CYS A 66 10.34 26.93 -1.50
N LYS A 67 10.10 25.82 -0.77
CA LYS A 67 9.28 25.78 0.46
C LYS A 67 7.81 26.20 0.30
N SER A 68 7.32 26.38 -0.93
CA SER A 68 5.90 26.65 -1.21
C SER A 68 5.02 25.45 -0.84
N LYS A 69 3.79 25.71 -0.39
CA LYS A 69 2.78 24.69 -0.09
C LYS A 69 1.97 24.35 -1.35
N VAL A 70 1.67 23.07 -1.54
CA VAL A 70 0.90 22.53 -2.66
C VAL A 70 -0.14 21.56 -2.11
N CYS A 71 -1.37 21.60 -2.63
CA CYS A 71 -2.47 20.80 -2.06
C CYS A 71 -2.42 19.33 -2.50
N ASN A 72 -2.10 19.06 -3.77
CA ASN A 72 -2.19 17.72 -4.37
C ASN A 72 -0.90 17.33 -5.09
N LEU A 73 -0.62 16.03 -5.13
CA LEU A 73 0.48 15.39 -5.86
C LEU A 73 -0.07 14.23 -6.69
N PRO A 74 0.55 13.86 -7.83
CA PRO A 74 1.73 14.45 -8.44
C PRO A 74 1.43 15.75 -9.20
N THR A 75 2.31 16.75 -9.11
CA THR A 75 2.18 18.02 -9.87
C THR A 75 3.51 18.77 -10.01
N LEU A 76 3.56 19.75 -10.91
CA LEU A 76 4.67 20.70 -11.00
C LEU A 76 4.51 21.80 -9.94
N CYS A 77 5.58 22.14 -9.23
CA CYS A 77 5.57 23.24 -8.29
C CYS A 77 5.34 24.58 -9.03
N PRO A 78 4.34 25.40 -8.65
CA PRO A 78 4.01 26.64 -9.37
C PRO A 78 5.08 27.74 -9.23
N VAL A 79 5.97 27.64 -8.24
CA VAL A 79 7.00 28.66 -7.96
C VAL A 79 8.32 28.34 -8.65
N CYS A 80 8.78 27.08 -8.61
CA CYS A 80 10.10 26.69 -9.14
C CYS A 80 10.04 25.68 -10.27
N GLY A 81 8.86 25.23 -10.70
CA GLY A 81 8.68 24.26 -11.79
C GLY A 81 9.12 22.82 -11.46
N LEU A 82 9.59 22.55 -10.24
CA LEU A 82 10.04 21.21 -9.85
C LEU A 82 8.86 20.22 -9.81
N MET A 83 8.98 19.08 -10.51
CA MET A 83 8.02 17.97 -10.40
C MET A 83 8.06 17.39 -8.99
N LEU A 84 6.93 17.50 -8.29
CA LEU A 84 6.70 16.97 -6.95
C LEU A 84 5.93 15.65 -7.07
N ILE A 85 6.51 14.58 -6.52
CA ILE A 85 5.92 13.24 -6.52
C ILE A 85 6.21 12.57 -5.18
N LEU A 86 5.27 11.76 -4.69
CA LEU A 86 5.48 10.98 -3.47
C LEU A 86 6.18 9.67 -3.79
N SER A 87 6.94 9.14 -2.82
CA SER A 87 7.54 7.81 -2.90
C SER A 87 6.52 6.72 -3.22
N THR A 88 5.29 6.83 -2.71
CA THR A 88 4.21 5.85 -2.99
C THR A 88 3.74 5.85 -4.45
N HIS A 89 3.72 7.01 -5.12
CA HIS A 89 3.38 7.09 -6.54
C HIS A 89 4.45 6.41 -7.40
N LEU A 90 5.73 6.59 -7.02
CA LEU A 90 6.83 5.87 -7.66
C LEU A 90 6.77 4.37 -7.34
N ALA A 91 6.57 3.99 -6.07
CA ALA A 91 6.42 2.60 -5.62
C ALA A 91 5.34 1.84 -6.40
N ARG A 92 4.15 2.44 -6.56
CA ARG A 92 3.08 1.87 -7.39
C ARG A 92 3.53 1.68 -8.84
N SER A 93 4.23 2.66 -9.39
CA SER A 93 4.77 2.58 -10.75
C SER A 93 5.86 1.51 -10.89
N TYR A 94 6.66 1.27 -9.84
CA TYR A 94 7.75 0.30 -9.84
C TYR A 94 7.27 -1.14 -9.99
N HIS A 95 6.09 -1.52 -9.46
CA HIS A 95 5.56 -2.88 -9.64
C HIS A 95 5.29 -3.23 -11.12
N HIS A 96 5.05 -2.23 -11.98
CA HIS A 96 4.94 -2.44 -13.43
C HIS A 96 6.30 -2.45 -14.15
N LEU A 97 7.32 -1.82 -13.57
CA LEU A 97 8.67 -1.76 -14.14
C LEU A 97 9.50 -2.99 -13.80
N VAL A 98 9.23 -3.63 -12.66
CA VAL A 98 9.91 -4.85 -12.21
C VAL A 98 8.86 -5.83 -11.66
N PRO A 99 8.24 -6.63 -12.55
CA PRO A 99 7.25 -7.60 -12.12
C PRO A 99 7.91 -8.68 -11.25
N LEU A 100 7.13 -9.21 -10.30
CA LEU A 100 7.56 -10.34 -9.48
C LEU A 100 7.85 -11.56 -10.38
N ALA A 101 8.95 -12.25 -10.10
CA ALA A 101 9.28 -13.48 -10.82
C ALA A 101 8.26 -14.57 -10.54
N GLN A 102 7.74 -15.19 -11.60
CA GLN A 102 6.76 -16.27 -11.52
C GLN A 102 7.23 -17.40 -10.61
N PHE A 103 6.31 -17.93 -9.81
CA PHE A 103 6.57 -19.13 -9.02
C PHE A 103 6.63 -20.34 -9.93
N LYS A 104 7.52 -21.29 -9.60
CA LYS A 104 7.69 -22.50 -10.38
C LYS A 104 6.77 -23.59 -9.85
N GLU A 105 5.98 -24.19 -10.74
CA GLU A 105 5.18 -25.36 -10.39
C GLU A 105 6.08 -26.53 -9.95
N VAL A 106 5.71 -27.16 -8.83
CA VAL A 106 6.41 -28.33 -8.31
C VAL A 106 5.83 -29.58 -8.99
N PRO A 107 6.64 -30.46 -9.57
CA PRO A 107 6.13 -31.69 -10.19
C PRO A 107 5.51 -32.62 -9.14
N VAL A 108 4.64 -33.52 -9.60
CA VAL A 108 4.04 -34.53 -8.72
C VAL A 108 5.14 -35.44 -8.17
N ALA A 109 5.21 -35.56 -6.84
CA ALA A 109 6.16 -36.39 -6.13
C ALA A 109 5.46 -37.14 -4.99
N PRO A 110 6.00 -38.30 -4.56
CA PRO A 110 5.43 -39.04 -3.43
C PRO A 110 5.64 -38.35 -2.08
N VAL A 111 6.68 -37.51 -1.97
CA VAL A 111 7.05 -36.81 -0.74
C VAL A 111 7.35 -35.37 -1.07
N TYR A 112 6.87 -34.46 -0.23
CA TYR A 112 7.10 -33.02 -0.33
C TYR A 112 7.61 -32.48 1.01
N ASP A 113 8.43 -31.43 0.97
CA ASP A 113 8.96 -30.78 2.18
C ASP A 113 7.90 -29.94 2.92
N SER A 114 6.86 -29.50 2.21
CA SER A 114 5.84 -28.58 2.71
C SER A 114 4.46 -29.19 2.66
N GLU A 115 3.83 -29.29 3.83
CA GLU A 115 2.45 -29.77 4.00
C GLU A 115 1.41 -28.65 3.89
N PHE A 116 1.80 -27.41 4.16
CA PHE A 116 0.91 -26.25 4.17
C PHE A 116 1.44 -25.13 3.27
N CYS A 117 0.51 -24.37 2.70
CA CYS A 117 0.80 -23.14 1.98
C CYS A 117 1.37 -22.09 2.95
N PHE A 118 2.51 -21.47 2.60
CA PHE A 118 3.13 -20.43 3.42
C PHE A 118 2.24 -19.19 3.58
N GLY A 119 1.43 -18.85 2.57
CA GLY A 119 0.59 -17.66 2.57
C GLY A 119 -0.72 -17.81 3.34
N CYS A 120 -1.52 -18.84 3.03
CA CYS A 120 -2.86 -19.02 3.58
C CYS A 120 -3.00 -20.21 4.52
N GLN A 121 -1.92 -20.96 4.78
CA GLN A 121 -1.91 -22.16 5.63
C GLN A 121 -2.85 -23.28 5.14
N LEU A 122 -3.30 -23.22 3.88
CA LEU A 122 -4.04 -24.31 3.26
C LEU A 122 -3.21 -25.59 3.23
N ARG A 123 -3.75 -26.71 3.71
CA ARG A 123 -3.11 -28.02 3.63
C ARG A 123 -3.08 -28.49 2.18
N PHE A 124 -1.91 -28.90 1.71
CA PHE A 124 -1.74 -29.42 0.36
C PHE A 124 -2.17 -30.89 0.24
N PRO A 125 -2.55 -31.35 -0.96
CA PRO A 125 -2.86 -32.76 -1.19
C PRO A 125 -1.63 -33.65 -0.98
N GLU A 126 -1.87 -34.89 -0.56
CA GLU A 126 -0.82 -35.89 -0.33
C GLU A 126 -0.15 -36.31 -1.64
N GLY A 127 1.12 -36.71 -1.55
CA GLY A 127 1.89 -37.16 -2.72
C GLY A 127 1.38 -38.48 -3.26
N VAL A 128 1.18 -38.54 -4.58
CA VAL A 128 0.76 -39.75 -5.28
C VAL A 128 1.95 -40.29 -6.08
N LYS A 129 2.15 -41.61 -6.05
CA LYS A 129 3.14 -42.28 -6.91
C LYS A 129 2.60 -42.37 -8.34
N GLU A 130 3.45 -42.04 -9.32
CA GLU A 130 3.13 -42.25 -10.74
C GLU A 130 2.63 -43.69 -10.96
N GLY A 131 1.44 -43.83 -11.55
CA GLY A 131 0.81 -45.12 -11.83
C GLY A 131 -0.36 -45.53 -10.92
N THR A 132 -0.69 -44.75 -9.87
CA THR A 132 -1.83 -45.03 -8.97
C THR A 132 -3.07 -44.17 -9.30
N HIS A 133 -3.33 -43.91 -10.59
CA HIS A 133 -4.37 -42.98 -11.01
C HIS A 133 -5.78 -43.56 -10.79
N LYS A 134 -6.45 -43.16 -9.70
CA LYS A 134 -7.91 -43.05 -9.69
C LYS A 134 -8.24 -41.76 -10.44
N GLY A 135 -9.09 -41.82 -11.47
CA GLY A 135 -9.30 -40.78 -12.50
C GLY A 135 -9.89 -39.43 -12.04
N SER A 136 -9.45 -38.88 -10.91
CA SER A 136 -9.77 -37.53 -10.46
C SER A 136 -8.68 -36.54 -10.91
N LEU A 137 -9.10 -35.38 -11.44
CA LEU A 137 -8.23 -34.29 -11.91
C LEU A 137 -7.22 -33.82 -10.84
N GLU A 138 -7.57 -33.92 -9.56
CA GLU A 138 -6.72 -33.53 -8.44
C GLU A 138 -5.44 -34.37 -8.28
N SER A 139 -5.36 -35.54 -8.91
CA SER A 139 -4.14 -36.37 -8.89
C SER A 139 -3.15 -36.06 -10.02
N MET A 140 -3.47 -35.12 -10.92
CA MET A 140 -2.57 -34.76 -12.04
C MET A 140 -1.56 -33.66 -11.68
N THR A 141 -1.82 -32.84 -10.66
CA THR A 141 -0.96 -31.72 -10.27
C THR A 141 -0.61 -31.78 -8.79
N SER A 142 0.57 -31.30 -8.40
CA SER A 142 0.95 -31.24 -6.99
C SER A 142 0.22 -30.14 -6.21
N SER A 143 -0.43 -29.21 -6.91
CA SER A 143 -1.08 -27.99 -6.39
C SER A 143 -0.14 -27.07 -5.60
N ARG A 144 1.18 -27.16 -5.85
CA ARG A 144 2.24 -26.43 -5.15
C ARG A 144 3.05 -25.57 -6.13
N TYR A 145 3.19 -24.30 -5.80
CA TYR A 145 3.96 -23.29 -6.55
C TYR A 145 5.07 -22.74 -5.67
N ARG A 146 6.31 -22.83 -6.13
CA ARG A 146 7.49 -22.52 -5.32
C ARG A 146 8.19 -21.25 -5.78
N CYS A 147 8.42 -20.34 -4.84
CA CYS A 147 9.23 -19.15 -5.10
C CYS A 147 10.71 -19.52 -5.29
N LEU A 148 11.36 -19.03 -6.35
CA LEU A 148 12.77 -19.33 -6.64
C LEU A 148 13.77 -18.64 -5.69
N ARG A 149 13.33 -17.60 -4.99
CA ARG A 149 14.17 -16.81 -4.07
C ARG A 149 14.15 -17.38 -2.65
N CYS A 150 12.98 -17.38 -2.00
CA CYS A 150 12.84 -17.85 -0.62
C CYS A 150 12.57 -19.36 -0.50
N LYS A 151 12.31 -20.06 -1.61
CA LYS A 151 12.02 -21.51 -1.68
C LYS A 151 10.76 -21.98 -0.94
N GLN A 152 9.92 -21.04 -0.47
CA GLN A 152 8.64 -21.35 0.15
C GLN A 152 7.59 -21.80 -0.89
N SER A 153 6.65 -22.63 -0.44
CA SER A 153 5.57 -23.20 -1.25
C SER A 153 4.24 -22.47 -1.03
N PHE A 154 3.55 -22.17 -2.13
CA PHE A 154 2.26 -21.47 -2.18
C PHE A 154 1.23 -22.30 -2.94
N CYS A 155 -0.06 -22.14 -2.62
CA CYS A 155 -1.15 -22.67 -3.44
C CYS A 155 -1.45 -21.74 -4.62
N ILE A 156 -2.22 -22.21 -5.60
CA ILE A 156 -2.58 -21.42 -6.81
C ILE A 156 -3.24 -20.07 -6.45
N ASN A 157 -4.13 -20.04 -5.47
CA ASN A 157 -4.80 -18.80 -5.06
C ASN A 157 -3.81 -17.78 -4.49
N CYS A 158 -2.86 -18.24 -3.68
CA CYS A 158 -1.80 -17.37 -3.16
C CYS A 158 -0.84 -16.92 -4.26
N ASP A 159 -0.54 -17.79 -5.23
CA ASP A 159 0.30 -17.44 -6.37
C ASP A 159 -0.33 -16.31 -7.19
N VAL A 160 -1.58 -16.46 -7.60
CA VAL A 160 -2.34 -15.42 -8.34
C VAL A 160 -2.44 -14.14 -7.53
N PHE A 161 -2.82 -14.22 -6.25
CA PHE A 161 -2.95 -13.04 -5.38
C PHE A 161 -1.62 -12.28 -5.23
N VAL A 162 -0.52 -13.00 -5.12
CA VAL A 162 0.82 -12.41 -5.00
C VAL A 162 1.24 -11.73 -6.31
N HIS A 163 0.88 -12.27 -7.46
CA HIS A 163 1.26 -11.68 -8.76
C HIS A 163 0.33 -10.56 -9.24
N GLU A 164 -0.95 -10.57 -8.89
CA GLU A 164 -1.94 -9.58 -9.36
C GLU A 164 -2.19 -8.44 -8.37
N VAL A 165 -2.11 -8.72 -7.06
CA VAL A 165 -2.50 -7.76 -6.02
C VAL A 165 -1.28 -7.28 -5.25
N LEU A 166 -0.54 -8.19 -4.61
CA LEU A 166 0.56 -7.81 -3.71
C LEU A 166 1.84 -7.40 -4.46
N HIS A 167 2.06 -7.96 -5.65
CA HIS A 167 3.28 -7.81 -6.47
C HIS A 167 4.59 -8.06 -5.69
N THR A 168 4.51 -8.77 -4.56
CA THR A 168 5.60 -9.00 -3.61
C THR A 168 5.42 -10.37 -2.97
N CYS A 169 6.48 -11.18 -2.91
CA CYS A 169 6.43 -12.50 -2.28
C CYS A 169 6.53 -12.37 -0.75
N PRO A 170 5.53 -12.81 0.04
CA PRO A 170 5.54 -12.72 1.50
C PRO A 170 6.73 -13.44 2.15
N GLY A 171 7.17 -14.54 1.55
CA GLY A 171 8.32 -15.30 2.05
C GLY A 171 9.67 -14.65 1.78
N CYS A 172 9.76 -13.74 0.79
CA CYS A 172 10.98 -12.96 0.55
C CYS A 172 11.04 -11.73 1.45
N GLU A 173 9.89 -11.12 1.75
CA GLU A 173 9.83 -9.93 2.62
C GLU A 173 10.06 -10.28 4.10
N ASN A 174 9.65 -11.47 4.53
CA ASN A 174 9.85 -11.94 5.90
C ASN A 174 11.26 -12.51 6.18
N ARG A 175 12.26 -12.20 5.34
CA ARG A 175 13.59 -12.83 5.39
C ARG A 175 14.70 -11.80 5.23
#